data_AF-A0A1D2AHM7-F1
#
_entry.id   AF-A0A1D2AHM7-F1
#
_cell.length_a   1.000
_cell.length_b   1.000
_cell.length_c   1.000
_cell.angle_alpha   90.00
_cell.angle_beta   90.00
_cell.angle_gamma   90.00
#
_symmetry.space_group_name_H-M   'P 1'
#
loop_
_entity.id
_entity.type
_entity.pdbx_description
1 polymer ?
#
loop_
_entity_poly.entity_id
_entity_poly.type
_entity_poly.pdbx_seq_one_letter_code
_entity_poly.pdbx_strand_id
1 'polypeptide(L)' 'NHTLNRYPWSDELVRYTGYEVSDFRECIHCLYSTFSNAATMEQQAAQEKFRHSKYHCVANMRPAPTLPF' A
#
# COMPACT_ATOMS: atom_id res chain seq x y z
N ASN A 1 10.78 -3.27 -4.74
CA ASN A 1 10.82 -1.94 -4.07
C ASN A 1 9.41 -1.51 -3.75
N HIS A 2 9.04 -1.38 -2.47
CA HIS A 2 7.71 -0.86 -2.08
C HIS A 2 7.77 0.67 -1.83
N THR A 3 6.62 1.32 -1.61
CA THR A 3 6.47 2.80 -1.48
C THR A 3 7.42 3.51 -0.49
N LEU A 4 8.01 2.79 0.48
CA LEU A 4 8.99 3.32 1.44
C LEU A 4 10.34 2.58 1.38
N ASN A 5 10.59 1.80 0.32
CA ASN A 5 11.81 1.01 0.10
C ASN A 5 12.21 0.06 1.27
N ARG A 6 11.26 -0.43 2.07
CA ARG A 6 11.55 -1.45 3.10
C ARG A 6 11.35 -2.86 2.53
N TYR A 7 11.68 -3.86 3.34
CA TYR A 7 11.39 -5.25 3.02
C TYR A 7 9.87 -5.48 3.16
N PRO A 8 9.19 -5.94 2.10
CA PRO A 8 7.79 -6.32 2.20
C PRO A 8 7.69 -7.66 2.94
N TRP A 9 6.75 -7.77 3.88
CA TRP A 9 6.31 -9.02 4.54
C TRP A 9 7.46 -10.00 4.90
N SER A 10 8.06 -9.81 6.07
CA SER A 10 9.22 -10.58 6.53
C SER A 10 8.93 -12.05 6.83
N ASP A 11 9.98 -12.89 6.84
CA ASP A 11 9.92 -14.29 7.30
C ASP A 11 9.31 -14.43 8.70
N GLU A 12 9.48 -13.43 9.56
CA GLU A 12 8.88 -13.39 10.89
C GLU A 12 7.34 -13.30 10.81
N LEU A 13 6.81 -12.49 9.89
CA LEU A 13 5.36 -12.42 9.66
C LEU A 13 4.84 -13.72 9.06
N VAL A 14 5.58 -14.36 8.14
CA VAL A 14 5.24 -15.69 7.63
C VAL A 14 5.18 -16.69 8.78
N ARG A 15 6.18 -16.70 9.66
CA ARG A 15 6.24 -17.60 10.81
C ARG A 15 5.07 -17.42 11.80
N TYR A 16 4.68 -16.18 12.09
CA TYR A 16 3.61 -15.92 13.06
C TYR A 16 2.19 -16.06 12.49
N THR A 17 2.01 -15.76 11.19
CA THR A 17 0.68 -15.75 10.57
C THR A 17 0.40 -16.98 9.70
N GLY A 18 1.46 -17.65 9.24
CA GLY A 18 1.38 -18.75 8.27
C GLY A 18 1.15 -18.33 6.82
N TYR A 19 1.02 -17.02 6.54
CA TYR A 19 0.76 -16.52 5.19
C TYR A 19 2.06 -16.12 4.48
N GLU A 20 2.20 -16.58 3.25
CA GLU A 20 3.22 -16.16 2.30
C GLU A 20 2.78 -14.88 1.56
N VAL A 21 3.73 -14.13 1.00
CA VAL A 21 3.41 -12.95 0.16
C VAL A 21 2.52 -13.33 -1.02
N SER A 22 2.72 -14.53 -1.58
CA SER A 22 1.94 -15.07 -2.68
C SER A 22 0.45 -15.21 -2.35
N ASP A 23 0.11 -15.47 -1.08
CA ASP A 23 -1.27 -15.64 -0.64
C ASP A 23 -2.06 -14.33 -0.75
N PHE A 24 -1.35 -13.19 -0.69
CA PHE A 24 -1.94 -11.87 -0.83
C PHE A 24 -1.85 -11.29 -2.24
N ARG A 25 -1.37 -12.05 -3.24
CA ARG A 25 -1.09 -11.52 -4.60
C ARG A 25 -2.26 -10.71 -5.16
N GLU A 26 -3.46 -11.29 -5.21
CA GLU A 26 -4.66 -10.62 -5.75
C GLU A 26 -5.04 -9.40 -4.92
N CYS A 27 -5.00 -9.52 -3.59
CA CYS A 27 -5.28 -8.41 -2.67
C CYS A 27 -4.30 -7.24 -2.88
N ILE A 28 -3.00 -7.52 -3.02
CA ILE A 28 -1.97 -6.51 -3.26
C ILE A 28 -2.18 -5.83 -4.62
N HIS A 29 -2.56 -6.58 -5.66
CA HIS A 29 -2.90 -5.99 -6.96
C HIS A 29 -4.11 -5.05 -6.87
N CYS A 30 -5.18 -5.47 -6.18
CA CYS A 30 -6.36 -4.63 -5.95
C CYS A 30 -5.97 -3.35 -5.19
N LEU A 31 -5.25 -3.47 -4.07
CA LEU A 31 -4.79 -2.33 -3.27
C LEU A 31 -3.90 -1.38 -4.07
N TYR A 32 -3.00 -1.91 -4.90
CA TYR A 32 -2.14 -1.10 -5.76
C TYR A 32 -2.92 -0.33 -6.80
N SER A 33 -3.89 -0.97 -7.44
CA SER A 33 -4.79 -0.31 -8.40
C SER A 33 -5.61 0.80 -7.72
N THR A 34 -6.18 0.52 -6.54
CA THR A 34 -6.90 1.52 -5.76
C THR A 34 -6.00 2.69 -5.38
N PHE A 35 -4.78 2.43 -4.90
CA PHE A 35 -3.85 3.49 -4.52
C PHE A 35 -3.43 4.33 -5.74
N SER A 36 -3.17 3.70 -6.88
CA SER A 36 -2.77 4.38 -8.11
C SER A 36 -3.85 5.30 -8.67
N ASN A 37 -5.12 4.91 -8.51
CA ASN A 37 -6.27 5.69 -8.96
C ASN A 37 -6.85 6.60 -7.87
N ALA A 38 -6.27 6.62 -6.66
CA ALA A 38 -6.93 7.24 -5.51
C ALA A 38 -7.18 8.75 -5.70
N ALA A 39 -6.37 9.44 -6.51
CA ALA A 39 -6.55 10.85 -6.82
C ALA A 39 -7.71 11.15 -7.79
N THR A 40 -8.19 10.15 -8.54
CA THR A 40 -9.25 10.29 -9.56
C THR A 40 -10.58 9.63 -9.17
N MET A 41 -10.61 8.91 -8.05
CA MET A 41 -11.84 8.31 -7.52
C MET A 41 -12.83 9.37 -7.03
N GLU A 42 -14.14 9.10 -7.13
CA GLU A 42 -15.17 10.04 -6.67
C GLU A 42 -15.10 10.29 -5.16
N GLN A 43 -14.82 9.24 -4.37
CA GLN A 43 -14.78 9.32 -2.91
C GLN A 43 -13.40 9.81 -2.41
N GLN A 44 -13.26 11.12 -2.18
CA GLN A 44 -12.00 11.75 -1.77
C GLN A 44 -11.82 11.91 -0.24
N ALA A 45 -12.83 11.62 0.58
CA ALA A 45 -12.79 11.89 2.03
C ALA A 45 -11.60 11.21 2.74
N ALA A 46 -11.23 9.99 2.34
CA ALA A 46 -10.07 9.31 2.89
C ALA A 46 -8.75 9.97 2.45
N GLN A 47 -8.61 10.34 1.18
CA GLN A 47 -7.45 11.06 0.66
C GLN A 47 -7.24 12.36 1.43
N GLU A 48 -8.27 13.19 1.55
CA GLU A 48 -8.21 14.46 2.27
C GLU A 48 -7.82 14.28 3.74
N LYS A 49 -8.41 13.30 4.44
CA LYS A 49 -8.05 12.97 5.82
C LYS A 49 -6.56 12.68 5.94
N PHE A 50 -6.00 11.84 5.08
CA PHE A 50 -4.61 11.40 5.16
C PHE A 50 -3.60 12.36 4.49
N ARG A 51 -4.07 13.44 3.83
CA ARG A 51 -3.23 14.57 3.39
C ARG A 51 -2.89 15.52 4.53
N HIS A 52 -3.64 15.49 5.62
CA HIS A 52 -3.41 16.36 6.77
C HIS A 52 -2.06 16.05 7.46
N SER A 53 -1.37 17.08 7.96
CA SER A 53 -0.06 16.99 8.62
C SER A 53 -0.03 16.07 9.85
N LYS A 54 -1.17 16.00 10.57
CA LYS A 54 -1.42 15.02 11.65
C LYS A 54 -1.11 13.57 11.24
N TYR A 55 -1.30 13.23 9.96
CA TYR A 55 -1.00 11.91 9.40
C TYR A 55 0.25 11.94 8.52
N HIS A 56 1.17 12.87 8.76
CA HIS A 56 2.42 13.02 8.01
C HIS A 56 2.23 13.19 6.49
N CYS A 57 1.06 13.69 6.07
CA CYS A 57 0.73 13.89 4.66
C CYS A 57 0.91 12.62 3.79
N VAL A 58 0.69 11.43 4.37
CA VAL A 58 0.96 10.13 3.71
C VAL A 58 0.18 9.93 2.41
N ALA A 59 -0.98 10.56 2.25
CA ALA A 59 -1.74 10.52 0.99
C ALA A 59 -1.04 11.24 -0.19
N ASN A 60 -0.02 12.09 0.05
CA ASN A 60 0.76 12.72 -1.01
C ASN A 60 1.86 11.80 -1.58
N MET A 61 2.07 10.61 -1.00
CA MET A 61 3.05 9.65 -1.51
C MET A 61 2.59 9.05 -2.83
N ARG A 62 3.53 8.77 -3.73
CA ARG A 62 3.25 8.09 -4.99
C ARG A 62 3.36 6.57 -4.83
N PRO A 63 2.55 5.78 -5.55
CA PRO A 63 2.75 4.34 -5.63
C PRO A 63 4.16 4.00 -6.11
N ALA A 64 4.71 2.89 -5.62
CA ALA A 64 5.96 2.35 -6.14
C ALA A 64 5.79 1.92 -7.62
N PRO A 65 6.82 2.05 -8.47
CA PRO A 65 6.70 1.70 -9.89
C PRO A 65 6.54 0.20 -10.14
N THR A 66 6.91 -0.65 -9.17
CA THR A 66 6.81 -2.10 -9.27
C THR A 66 6.29 -2.70 -7.97
N LEU A 67 5.55 -3.81 -8.09
CA LEU A 67 5.11 -4.60 -6.95
C LEU A 67 6.22 -5.56 -6.49
N PRO A 68 6.28 -5.91 -5.19
CA PRO A 68 7.39 -6.66 -4.63
C PRO A 68 7.19 -8.18 -4.74
N PHE A 69 7.00 -8.68 -5.96
CA PHE A 69 6.96 -10.11 -6.26
C PHE A 69 8.12 -10.50 -7.18
#